data_AF-A0A5C6DAF2-F1
#
_entry.id   AF-A0A5C6DAF2-F1
#
_cell.length_a   1.000
_cell.length_b   1.000
_cell.length_c   1.000
_cell.angle_alpha   90.00
_cell.angle_beta   90.00
_cell.angle_gamma   90.00
#
_symmetry.space_group_name_H-M   'P 1'
#
loop_
_entity.id
_entity.type
_entity.pdbx_description
1 polymer ?
#
loop_
_entity_poly.entity_id
_entity_poly.type
_entity_poly.pdbx_seq_one_letter_code
_entity_poly.pdbx_strand_id
1 'polypeptide(L)'
;MGSLIQVNFIRDNKNQFLLEENLNMNDAIGLIETKGLLALIEATDAMAKAANVQIVKRVDIGGAFVTTIVSGDVGSVRAAVEAGANAAAQVGELVGSHIIARPSEGLTGAFLG
;
A
#
# COMPACT_ATOMS: atom_id res chain seq x y z
N MET A 1 -10.97 -21.36 -1.83
CA MET A 1 -9.85 -21.76 -0.96
C MET A 1 -9.35 -20.47 -0.31
N GLY A 2 -10.03 -20.01 0.76
CA GLY A 2 -9.61 -18.78 1.44
C GLY A 2 -8.24 -19.02 2.08
N SER A 3 -7.28 -18.12 1.91
CA SER A 3 -6.06 -18.21 2.68
C SER A 3 -6.43 -18.10 4.16
N LEU A 4 -6.00 -19.10 4.92
CA LEU A 4 -6.07 -19.05 6.37
C LEU A 4 -5.15 -17.90 6.79
N ILE A 5 -5.74 -16.79 7.24
CA ILE A 5 -5.00 -15.78 7.99
C ILE A 5 -4.48 -16.50 9.23
N GLN A 6 -3.20 -16.84 9.25
CA GLN A 6 -2.53 -17.31 10.47
C GLN A 6 -2.46 -16.11 11.41
N VAL A 7 -3.39 -16.05 12.36
CA VAL A 7 -3.40 -15.03 13.43
C VAL A 7 -2.35 -15.45 14.46
N ASN A 8 -1.21 -14.78 14.46
CA ASN A 8 -0.23 -14.90 15.54
C ASN A 8 -0.65 -13.97 16.68
N PHE A 9 -1.13 -14.54 17.79
CA PHE A 9 -1.43 -13.78 18.99
C PHE A 9 -0.12 -13.46 19.74
N ILE A 10 0.36 -12.23 19.62
CA ILE A 10 1.47 -11.71 20.42
C ILE A 10 0.90 -10.76 21.48
N ARG A 11 1.41 -10.85 22.72
CA ARG A 11 1.09 -9.90 23.80
C ARG A 11 2.09 -8.75 23.74
N ASP A 12 1.62 -7.52 23.64
CA ASP A 12 2.48 -6.36 23.85
C ASP A 12 2.81 -6.17 25.36
N ASN A 13 3.67 -5.22 25.71
CA ASN A 13 4.01 -4.88 27.11
C ASN A 13 2.81 -4.31 27.91
N LYS A 14 1.65 -4.11 27.28
CA LYS A 14 0.38 -3.69 27.88
C LYS A 14 -0.65 -4.82 27.92
N ASN A 15 -0.26 -6.06 27.61
CA ASN A 15 -1.14 -7.23 27.57
C ASN A 15 -2.31 -7.10 26.57
N GLN A 16 -2.13 -6.34 25.48
CA GLN A 16 -3.11 -6.19 24.42
C GLN A 16 -2.78 -7.14 23.26
N PHE A 17 -3.82 -7.76 22.69
CA PHE A 17 -3.70 -8.57 21.49
C PHE A 17 -3.60 -7.63 20.29
N LEU A 18 -2.50 -7.71 19.55
CA LEU A 18 -2.35 -7.03 18.26
C LEU A 18 -2.62 -8.03 17.14
N LEU A 19 -3.41 -7.62 16.15
CA LEU A 19 -3.57 -8.36 14.90
C LEU A 19 -2.41 -7.97 13.99
N GLU A 20 -1.43 -8.85 13.81
CA GLU A 20 -0.51 -8.69 12.67
C GLU A 20 -1.17 -9.36 11.46
N GLU A 21 -1.59 -8.55 10.48
CA GLU A 21 -1.78 -9.08 9.13
C GLU A 21 -0.41 -9.46 8.59
N ASN A 22 -0.20 -10.75 8.32
CA ASN A 22 0.99 -11.21 7.63
C ASN A 22 1.00 -10.62 6.21
N LEU A 23 1.72 -9.53 6.01
CA LEU A 23 2.11 -9.08 4.68
C LEU A 23 2.95 -10.20 4.06
N ASN A 24 2.46 -10.79 2.98
CA ASN A 24 3.27 -11.70 2.18
C ASN A 24 4.42 -10.91 1.57
N MET A 25 5.62 -11.10 2.12
CA MET A 25 6.83 -10.34 1.80
C MET A 25 7.27 -10.43 0.32
N ASN A 26 6.67 -11.35 -0.45
CA ASN A 26 6.93 -11.62 -1.86
C ASN A 26 5.87 -11.06 -2.83
N ASP A 27 4.80 -10.44 -2.31
CA ASP A 27 3.75 -9.87 -3.13
C ASP A 27 4.26 -8.62 -3.87
N ALA A 28 3.65 -8.31 -5.01
CA ALA A 28 3.96 -7.09 -5.71
C ALA A 28 3.50 -5.89 -4.88
N ILE A 29 4.20 -4.76 -5.02
CA ILE A 29 3.80 -3.50 -4.40
C ILE A 29 3.56 -2.41 -5.43
N GLY A 30 2.55 -1.58 -5.16
CA GLY A 30 2.19 -0.40 -5.92
C GLY A 30 2.36 0.84 -5.06
N LEU A 31 2.93 1.90 -5.63
CA LEU A 31 3.17 3.16 -4.96
C LEU A 31 2.50 4.28 -5.75
N ILE A 32 1.83 5.20 -5.04
CA ILE A 32 1.41 6.50 -5.58
C ILE A 32 1.88 7.58 -4.63
N GLU A 33 2.59 8.57 -5.17
CA GLU A 33 3.01 9.78 -4.48
C GLU A 33 2.25 10.98 -5.04
N THR A 34 1.75 11.82 -4.15
CA THR A 34 1.09 13.09 -4.51
C THR A 34 1.67 14.23 -3.71
N LYS A 35 1.45 15.44 -4.22
CA LYS A 35 1.60 16.66 -3.43
C LYS A 35 0.23 17.06 -2.89
N GLY A 36 0.08 16.92 -1.57
CA GLY A 36 -1.17 17.10 -0.84
C GLY A 36 -1.90 15.80 -0.57
N LEU A 37 -2.52 15.70 0.61
CA LEU A 37 -3.17 14.49 1.11
C LEU A 37 -4.49 14.16 0.42
N LEU A 38 -5.20 15.17 -0.09
CA LEU A 38 -6.52 14.97 -0.70
C LEU A 38 -6.45 14.08 -1.94
N ALA A 39 -5.51 14.35 -2.85
CA ALA A 39 -5.28 13.51 -4.03
C ALA A 39 -4.80 12.10 -3.66
N LEU A 40 -4.03 11.95 -2.57
CA LEU A 40 -3.59 10.63 -2.11
C LEU A 40 -4.75 9.79 -1.57
N ILE A 41 -5.67 10.40 -0.82
CA ILE A 41 -6.86 9.71 -0.29
C ILE A 41 -7.71 9.20 -1.45
N GLU A 42 -7.95 10.05 -2.46
CA GLU A 42 -8.70 9.64 -3.66
C GLU A 42 -8.00 8.50 -4.40
N ALA A 43 -6.69 8.62 -4.64
CA ALA A 43 -5.92 7.55 -5.28
C ALA A 43 -5.99 6.24 -4.51
N THR A 44 -5.88 6.29 -3.19
CA THR A 44 -5.91 5.11 -2.32
C THR A 44 -7.28 4.42 -2.37
N ASP A 45 -8.37 5.18 -2.35
CA ASP A 45 -9.74 4.65 -2.51
C ASP A 45 -9.94 4.02 -3.90
N ALA A 46 -9.47 4.68 -4.96
CA ALA A 46 -9.52 4.15 -6.32
C ALA A 46 -8.68 2.87 -6.50
N MET A 47 -7.49 2.80 -5.89
CA MET A 47 -6.64 1.60 -5.86
C MET A 47 -7.40 0.40 -5.26
N ALA A 48 -7.99 0.58 -4.08
CA ALA A 48 -8.70 -0.49 -3.36
C ALA A 48 -10.00 -0.92 -4.06
N LYS A 49 -10.66 -0.01 -4.79
CA LYS A 49 -11.87 -0.33 -5.57
C LYS A 49 -11.56 -1.05 -6.88
N ALA A 50 -10.41 -0.78 -7.49
CA ALA A 50 -10.07 -1.30 -8.81
C ALA A 50 -9.61 -2.76 -8.78
N ALA A 51 -9.02 -3.23 -7.68
CA ALA A 51 -8.48 -4.58 -7.59
C ALA A 51 -8.38 -5.08 -6.14
N ASN A 52 -8.18 -6.39 -5.99
CA ASN A 52 -7.91 -7.01 -4.70
C ASN A 52 -6.46 -6.72 -4.26
N VAL A 53 -6.27 -5.59 -3.58
CA VAL A 53 -5.00 -5.14 -3.00
C VAL A 53 -5.20 -4.72 -1.55
N GLN A 54 -4.16 -4.83 -0.73
CA GLN A 54 -4.15 -4.33 0.65
C GLN A 54 -3.38 -3.02 0.74
N ILE A 55 -3.88 -2.04 1.49
CA ILE A 55 -3.15 -0.80 1.78
C ILE A 55 -2.17 -1.10 2.90
N VAL A 56 -0.88 -1.04 2.61
CA VAL A 56 0.16 -1.51 3.54
C VAL A 56 0.76 -0.37 4.36
N LYS A 57 0.92 0.81 3.76
CA LYS A 57 1.60 1.93 4.41
C LYS A 57 1.25 3.26 3.77
N ARG A 58 1.27 4.30 4.59
CA ARG A 58 1.29 5.70 4.16
C ARG A 58 2.58 6.33 4.69
N VAL A 59 3.29 7.06 3.83
CA VAL A 59 4.55 7.72 4.16
C VAL A 59 4.40 9.21 3.92
N ASP A 60 4.75 10.03 4.92
CA ASP A 60 4.75 11.49 4.84
C ASP A 60 6.17 12.00 5.05
N ILE A 61 6.76 12.69 4.07
CA ILE A 61 8.16 13.15 4.12
C ILE A 61 8.33 14.66 4.29
N GLY A 62 7.23 15.42 4.26
CA GLY A 62 7.22 16.89 4.37
C GLY A 62 7.07 17.59 3.02
N GLY A 63 6.97 18.93 3.01
CA GLY A 63 6.75 19.71 1.78
C GLY A 63 5.42 19.40 1.06
N ALA A 64 4.47 18.82 1.78
CA ALA A 64 3.22 18.23 1.30
C ALA A 64 3.37 16.95 0.45
N PHE A 65 4.55 16.34 0.37
CA PHE A 65 4.73 15.04 -0.31
C PHE A 65 4.27 13.90 0.59
N VAL A 66 3.37 13.09 0.05
CA VAL A 66 2.76 11.95 0.73
C VAL A 66 2.62 10.78 -0.24
N THR A 67 2.92 9.57 0.23
CA THR A 67 2.90 8.34 -0.58
C THR A 67 2.02 7.28 0.07
N THR A 68 1.23 6.59 -0.73
CA THR A 68 0.48 5.38 -0.34
C THR A 68 1.13 4.16 -0.99
N ILE A 69 1.17 3.06 -0.27
CA ILE A 69 1.71 1.79 -0.76
C ILE A 69 0.62 0.74 -0.61
N VAL A 70 0.39 -0.03 -1.67
CA VAL A 70 -0.52 -1.19 -1.69
C VAL A 70 0.23 -2.47 -2.06
N SER A 71 -0.28 -3.63 -1.66
CA SER A 71 0.31 -4.95 -1.93
C SER A 71 -0.72 -5.94 -2.48
N GLY A 72 -0.28 -6.88 -3.32
CA GLY A 72 -1.09 -7.99 -3.82
C GLY A 72 -0.44 -8.69 -5.01
N ASP A 73 -1.22 -9.49 -5.75
CA ASP A 73 -0.76 -10.09 -7.00
C ASP A 73 -0.39 -9.02 -8.04
N VAL A 74 0.63 -9.26 -8.87
CA VAL A 74 1.14 -8.27 -9.82
C VAL A 74 0.08 -7.71 -10.78
N GLY A 75 -0.92 -8.52 -11.14
CA GLY A 75 -2.06 -8.07 -11.96
C GLY A 75 -2.97 -7.09 -11.22
N SER A 76 -3.33 -7.42 -9.97
CA SER A 76 -4.12 -6.56 -9.10
C SER A 76 -3.43 -5.23 -8.83
N VAL A 77 -2.13 -5.28 -8.54
CA VAL A 77 -1.32 -4.07 -8.28
C VAL A 77 -1.24 -3.17 -9.51
N ARG A 78 -1.10 -3.73 -10.72
CA ARG A 78 -1.14 -2.95 -11.97
C ARG A 78 -2.46 -2.21 -12.13
N ALA A 79 -3.58 -2.92 -12.01
CA ALA A 79 -4.90 -2.32 -12.12
C ALA A 79 -5.14 -1.25 -11.05
N ALA A 80 -4.74 -1.51 -9.80
CA ALA A 80 -4.86 -0.56 -8.70
C ALA A 80 -4.04 0.72 -8.97
N VAL A 81 -2.77 0.60 -9.35
CA VAL A 81 -1.90 1.76 -9.59
C VAL A 81 -2.37 2.58 -10.79
N GLU A 82 -2.84 1.95 -11.87
CA GLU A 82 -3.40 2.66 -13.01
C GLU A 82 -4.64 3.48 -12.61
N ALA A 83 -5.58 2.87 -11.89
CA ALA A 83 -6.79 3.54 -11.42
C ALA A 83 -6.47 4.69 -10.45
N GLY A 84 -5.61 4.44 -9.46
CA GLY A 84 -5.22 5.44 -8.47
C GLY A 84 -4.46 6.61 -9.08
N ALA A 85 -3.56 6.37 -10.03
CA ALA A 85 -2.78 7.43 -10.66
C ALA A 85 -3.69 8.36 -11.47
N ASN A 86 -4.64 7.80 -12.21
CA ASN A 86 -5.66 8.56 -12.93
C ASN A 86 -6.51 9.40 -11.96
N ALA A 87 -6.97 8.81 -10.86
CA ALA A 87 -7.79 9.52 -9.87
C ALA A 87 -7.05 10.66 -9.16
N ALA A 88 -5.80 10.43 -8.73
CA ALA A 88 -4.94 11.47 -8.17
C ALA A 88 -4.74 12.65 -9.13
N ALA A 89 -4.47 12.38 -10.42
CA ALA A 89 -4.23 13.41 -11.42
C ALA A 89 -5.46 14.27 -11.73
N GLN A 90 -6.68 13.76 -11.49
CA GLN A 90 -7.91 14.55 -11.65
C GLN A 90 -8.18 15.46 -10.45
N VAL A 91 -7.80 15.02 -9.25
CA VAL A 91 -8.16 15.69 -7.99
C VAL A 91 -7.05 16.61 -7.48
N GLY A 92 -5.79 16.35 -7.84
CA GLY A 92 -4.66 17.19 -7.46
C GLY A 92 -3.39 16.85 -8.22
N GLU A 93 -2.24 17.02 -7.55
CA GLU A 93 -0.93 16.85 -8.17
C GLU A 93 -0.40 15.43 -7.92
N LEU A 94 -0.48 14.57 -8.95
CA LEU A 94 0.25 13.31 -9.00
C LEU A 94 1.74 13.61 -9.21
N VAL A 95 2.57 13.18 -8.26
CA VAL A 95 4.03 13.34 -8.33
C VAL A 95 4.66 12.11 -8.98
N GLY A 96 4.17 10.92 -8.65
CA GLY A 96 4.66 9.68 -9.25
C GLY A 96 3.78 8.49 -8.96
N SER A 97 3.88 7.48 -9.83
CA SER A 97 3.29 6.16 -9.62
C SER A 97 4.28 5.08 -10.06
N HIS A 98 4.36 3.98 -9.30
CA HIS A 98 5.32 2.93 -9.57
C HIS A 98 4.85 1.55 -9.12
N ILE A 99 5.39 0.51 -9.75
CA ILE A 99 5.08 -0.89 -9.44
C ILE A 99 6.38 -1.66 -9.32
N ILE A 100 6.52 -2.41 -8.23
CA ILE A 100 7.60 -3.37 -8.03
C ILE A 100 6.97 -4.75 -7.95
N ALA A 101 7.08 -5.52 -9.04
CA ALA A 101 6.41 -6.81 -9.19
C ALA A 101 6.91 -7.90 -8.23
N ARG A 102 8.16 -7.77 -7.75
CA ARG A 102 8.80 -8.69 -6.82
C ARG A 102 9.82 -7.91 -5.99
N PRO A 103 9.39 -7.25 -4.90
CA PRO A 103 10.31 -6.54 -4.02
C PRO A 103 11.30 -7.52 -3.39
N SER A 104 12.55 -7.12 -3.23
CA SER A 104 13.52 -7.91 -2.46
C SER A 104 13.17 -7.87 -0.98
N GLU A 105 13.40 -8.96 -0.23
CA GLU A 105 13.10 -9.02 1.22
C GLU A 105 13.68 -7.84 2.01
N GLY A 106 14.92 -7.42 1.70
CA GLY A 106 15.56 -6.29 2.38
C GLY A 106 14.86 -4.95 2.14
N LEU A 107 14.23 -4.76 0.98
CA LEU A 107 13.43 -3.57 0.67
C LEU A 107 12.13 -3.60 1.47
N THR A 108 11.45 -4.74 1.49
CA THR A 108 10.21 -4.90 2.27
C THR A 108 10.48 -4.69 3.75
N GLY A 109 11.55 -5.28 4.31
CA GLY A 109 11.92 -5.09 5.71
C GLY A 109 12.32 -3.65 6.05
N ALA A 110 13.01 -2.94 5.16
CA ALA A 110 13.43 -1.56 5.42
C ALA A 110 12.27 -0.54 5.33
N PHE A 111 11.30 -0.77 4.44
CA PHE A 111 10.28 0.23 4.12
C PHE A 111 8.86 -0.14 4.54
N LEU A 112 8.51 -1.43 4.65
CA LEU A 112 7.15 -1.88 4.96
C LEU A 112 7.00 -2.53 6.34
N GLY A 113 8.11 -2.86 7.01
CA GLY A 113 8.14 -3.21 8.44
C GLY A 113 7.86 -2.05 9.37
#